data_AF-M2ZA16-F1
#
_entry.id   AF-M2ZA16-F1
#
_cell.length_a   1.000
_cell.length_b   1.000
_cell.length_c   1.000
_cell.angle_alpha   90.00
_cell.angle_beta   90.00
_cell.angle_gamma   90.00
#
_symmetry.space_group_name_H-M   'P 1'
#
loop_
_entity.id
_entity.type
_entity.pdbx_description
1 polymer ?
#
loop_
_entity_poly.entity_id
_entity_poly.type
_entity_poly.pdbx_seq_one_letter_code
_entity_poly.pdbx_strand_id
1 'polypeptide(L)'
;MREKTEQQMRYSEQVQKDLSMMPRRIDNQSHAIFSFIAQRDNKINLQVAESSRKIAEESRLDNLLNVKLAKVTAQMAEETRQDSAAMKTIAVLTLTFLPGTAVASFFSMNGMFNWDASEGHPIASPYLYVFFVVTIPLTLLVYAGWVLWFRRLEQKYKVNAADVDFAAVESDLMRRMRTATNSWNFEKQATLGAADMQQ
;
A
#
# COMPACT_ATOMS: atom_id res chain seq x y z
N MET A 1 20.59 42.28 -81.85
CA MET A 1 19.47 42.66 -80.95
C MET A 1 18.28 41.70 -81.09
N ARG A 2 17.80 41.40 -82.31
CA ARG A 2 16.64 40.52 -82.55
C ARG A 2 16.79 39.05 -82.11
N GLU A 3 17.97 38.45 -82.28
CA GLU A 3 18.20 37.06 -81.84
C GLU A 3 18.13 36.88 -80.32
N LYS A 4 18.60 37.87 -79.55
CA LYS A 4 18.49 37.84 -78.08
C LYS A 4 17.03 37.92 -77.62
N THR A 5 16.20 38.71 -78.31
CA THR A 5 14.77 38.81 -77.99
C THR A 5 14.00 37.54 -78.34
N GLU A 6 14.33 36.86 -79.44
CA GLU A 6 13.70 35.58 -79.79
C GLU A 6 14.11 34.44 -78.86
N GLN A 7 15.38 34.41 -78.44
CA GLN A 7 15.82 33.50 -77.38
C GLN A 7 15.06 33.75 -76.08
N GLN A 8 14.91 35.01 -75.65
CA GLN A 8 14.16 35.31 -74.43
C GLN A 8 12.69 34.94 -74.54
N MET A 9 12.05 35.08 -75.71
CA MET A 9 10.67 34.62 -75.90
C MET A 9 10.54 33.10 -75.86
N ARG A 10 11.49 32.34 -76.43
CA ARG A 10 11.49 30.88 -76.29
C ARG A 10 11.73 30.43 -74.85
N TYR A 11 12.64 31.10 -74.14
CA TYR A 11 12.87 30.84 -72.72
C TYR A 11 11.64 31.17 -71.88
N SER A 12 10.93 32.28 -72.15
CA SER A 12 9.73 32.64 -71.39
C SER A 12 8.57 31.68 -71.63
N GLU A 13 8.36 31.23 -72.88
CA GLU A 13 7.34 30.23 -73.22
C GLU A 13 7.63 28.89 -72.54
N GLN A 14 8.90 28.48 -72.51
CA GLN A 14 9.32 27.24 -71.88
C GLN A 14 9.18 27.31 -70.36
N VAL A 15 9.52 28.44 -69.73
CA VAL A 15 9.29 28.69 -68.31
C VAL A 15 7.79 28.73 -67.99
N GLN A 16 6.95 29.36 -68.81
CA GLN A 16 5.50 29.39 -68.62
C GLN A 16 4.90 27.99 -68.68
N LYS A 17 5.37 27.19 -69.64
CA LYS A 17 4.94 25.81 -69.80
C LYS A 17 5.35 24.99 -68.57
N ASP A 18 6.58 25.12 -68.11
CA ASP A 18 7.07 24.40 -66.94
C ASP A 18 6.34 24.82 -65.64
N LEU A 19 6.10 26.13 -65.45
CA LEU A 19 5.30 26.67 -64.35
C LEU A 19 3.87 26.12 -64.35
N SER A 20 3.26 25.96 -65.53
CA SER A 20 1.90 25.40 -65.65
C SER A 20 1.83 23.91 -65.29
N MET A 21 2.96 23.19 -65.36
CA MET A 21 3.04 21.78 -64.99
C MET A 21 3.36 21.57 -63.51
N MET A 22 3.99 22.54 -62.84
CA MET A 22 4.35 22.45 -61.42
C MET A 22 3.18 22.08 -60.51
N PRO A 23 1.97 22.69 -60.63
CA PRO A 23 0.84 22.34 -59.79
C PRO A 23 0.47 20.86 -59.86
N ARG A 24 0.42 20.28 -61.07
CA ARG A 24 0.10 18.86 -61.27
C ARG A 24 1.15 17.92 -60.68
N ARG A 25 2.43 18.30 -60.76
CA ARG A 25 3.52 17.51 -60.17
C ARG A 25 3.53 17.62 -58.64
N ILE A 26 3.20 18.79 -58.11
CA ILE A 26 3.06 19.03 -56.67
C ILE A 26 1.91 18.20 -56.11
N ASP A 27 0.77 18.17 -56.80
CA ASP A 27 -0.41 17.41 -56.35
C ASP A 27 -0.17 15.89 -56.38
N ASN A 28 0.45 15.38 -57.44
CA ASN A 28 0.78 13.95 -57.50
C ASN A 28 1.83 13.55 -56.45
N GLN A 29 2.80 14.43 -56.16
CA GLN A 29 3.80 14.19 -55.12
C GLN A 29 3.21 14.33 -53.71
N SER A 30 2.27 15.25 -53.51
CA SER A 30 1.61 15.44 -52.22
C SER A 30 0.83 14.18 -51.83
N HIS A 31 0.09 13.57 -52.77
CA HIS A 31 -0.62 12.31 -52.55
C HIS A 31 0.30 11.16 -52.14
N ALA A 32 1.48 11.04 -52.76
CA ALA A 32 2.47 10.05 -52.36
C ALA A 32 3.00 10.31 -50.94
N ILE A 33 3.22 11.57 -50.57
CA ILE A 33 3.63 11.93 -49.20
C ILE A 33 2.53 11.56 -48.20
N PHE A 34 1.27 11.87 -48.49
CA PHE A 34 0.14 11.53 -47.61
C PHE A 34 -0.02 10.03 -47.40
N SER A 35 0.16 9.21 -48.44
CA SER A 35 0.10 7.76 -48.30
C SER A 35 1.26 7.20 -47.47
N PHE A 36 2.48 7.75 -47.62
CA PHE A 36 3.62 7.38 -46.78
C PHE A 36 3.42 7.80 -45.32
N ILE A 37 2.85 8.97 -45.06
CA ILE A 37 2.49 9.41 -43.71
C ILE A 37 1.48 8.45 -43.10
N ALA A 38 0.38 8.15 -43.80
CA ALA A 38 -0.64 7.23 -43.32
C ALA A 38 -0.07 5.82 -43.04
N GLN A 39 0.83 5.32 -43.91
CA GLN A 39 1.51 4.04 -43.69
C GLN A 39 2.41 4.08 -42.45
N ARG A 40 3.15 5.19 -42.27
CA ARG A 40 4.03 5.38 -41.12
C ARG A 40 3.25 5.48 -39.82
N ASP A 41 2.14 6.21 -39.81
CA ASP A 41 1.25 6.34 -38.66
C ASP A 41 0.66 4.97 -38.30
N ASN A 42 0.26 4.17 -39.29
CA ASN A 42 -0.25 2.83 -39.05
C ASN A 42 0.83 1.91 -38.44
N LYS A 43 2.07 2.01 -38.91
CA LYS A 43 3.21 1.27 -38.33
C LYS A 43 3.52 1.71 -36.89
N ILE A 44 3.52 3.01 -36.62
CA ILE A 44 3.73 3.55 -35.27
C ILE A 44 2.60 3.09 -34.35
N ASN A 45 1.35 3.14 -34.79
CA ASN A 45 0.20 2.67 -34.02
C ASN A 45 0.32 1.17 -33.66
N LEU A 46 0.80 0.34 -34.59
CA LEU A 46 1.06 -1.07 -34.32
C LEU A 46 2.16 -1.26 -33.26
N GLN A 47 3.25 -0.50 -33.33
CA GLN A 47 4.33 -0.54 -32.33
C GLN A 47 3.86 -0.07 -30.96
N VAL A 48 3.01 0.96 -30.91
CA VAL A 48 2.40 1.46 -29.67
C VAL A 48 1.45 0.41 -29.07
N ALA A 49 0.68 -0.29 -29.89
CA ALA A 49 -0.18 -1.38 -29.43
C ALA A 49 0.65 -2.56 -28.85
N GLU A 50 1.77 -2.90 -29.49
CA GLU A 50 2.67 -3.95 -29.02
C GLU A 50 3.34 -3.58 -27.69
N SER A 51 3.86 -2.35 -27.57
CA SER A 51 4.45 -1.87 -26.31
C SER A 51 3.40 -1.81 -25.21
N SER A 52 2.18 -1.35 -25.52
CA SER A 52 1.06 -1.33 -24.57
C SER A 52 0.71 -2.74 -24.09
N ARG A 53 0.73 -3.74 -24.98
CA ARG A 53 0.50 -5.14 -24.58
C ARG A 53 1.57 -5.62 -23.61
N LYS A 54 2.84 -5.35 -23.91
CA LYS A 54 3.96 -5.72 -23.03
C LYS A 54 3.85 -5.06 -21.66
N ILE A 55 3.53 -3.76 -21.62
CA ILE A 55 3.31 -3.02 -20.36
C ILE A 55 2.13 -3.60 -19.58
N ALA A 56 1.03 -3.97 -20.26
CA ALA A 56 -0.12 -4.59 -19.61
C ALA A 56 0.18 -5.99 -19.04
N GLU A 57 1.01 -6.78 -19.72
CA GLU A 57 1.50 -8.07 -19.23
C GLU A 57 2.38 -7.90 -17.98
N GLU A 58 3.32 -6.96 -18.01
CA GLU A 58 4.16 -6.62 -16.84
C GLU A 58 3.30 -6.12 -15.67
N SER A 59 2.33 -5.24 -15.94
CA SER A 59 1.39 -4.75 -14.93
C SER A 59 0.53 -5.87 -14.31
N ARG A 60 0.17 -6.90 -15.08
CA ARG A 60 -0.51 -8.09 -14.51
C ARG A 60 0.39 -8.85 -13.56
N LEU A 61 1.67 -9.03 -13.89
CA LEU A 61 2.63 -9.67 -13.01
C LEU A 61 2.78 -8.87 -11.70
N ASP A 62 2.93 -7.55 -11.79
CA ASP A 62 3.04 -6.66 -10.64
C ASP A 62 1.79 -6.73 -9.75
N ASN A 63 0.60 -6.79 -10.34
CA ASN A 63 -0.64 -6.97 -9.59
C ASN A 63 -0.67 -8.31 -8.83
N LEU A 64 -0.22 -9.40 -9.45
CA LEU A 64 -0.11 -10.70 -8.77
C LEU A 64 0.92 -10.67 -7.62
N LEU A 65 2.04 -9.98 -7.82
CA LEU A 65 3.04 -9.77 -6.77
C LEU A 65 2.47 -8.94 -5.62
N ASN A 66 1.73 -7.87 -5.91
CA ASN A 66 1.07 -7.05 -4.89
C ASN A 66 0.06 -7.85 -4.07
N VAL A 67 -0.73 -8.73 -4.70
CA VAL A 67 -1.65 -9.63 -3.98
C VAL A 67 -0.90 -10.60 -3.07
N LYS A 68 0.21 -11.19 -3.55
CA LYS A 68 1.07 -12.06 -2.72
C LYS A 68 1.70 -11.30 -1.56
N LEU A 69 2.19 -10.09 -1.82
CA LEU A 69 2.79 -9.23 -0.81
C LEU A 69 1.77 -8.89 0.28
N ALA A 70 0.55 -8.49 -0.10
CA ALA A 70 -0.52 -8.24 0.85
C ALA A 70 -0.83 -9.47 1.73
N LYS A 71 -0.82 -10.67 1.17
CA LYS A 71 -0.99 -11.92 1.93
C LYS A 71 0.16 -12.13 2.93
N VAL A 72 1.40 -11.94 2.51
CA VAL A 72 2.57 -12.07 3.40
C VAL A 72 2.51 -11.02 4.51
N THR A 73 2.18 -9.77 4.18
CA THR A 73 2.02 -8.70 5.18
C THR A 73 0.91 -9.03 6.17
N ALA A 74 -0.22 -9.59 5.72
CA ALA A 74 -1.31 -10.02 6.60
C ALA A 74 -0.86 -11.15 7.54
N GLN A 75 -0.10 -12.13 7.03
CA GLN A 75 0.48 -13.21 7.84
C GLN A 75 1.48 -12.66 8.87
N MET A 76 2.39 -11.78 8.45
CA MET A 76 3.34 -11.13 9.34
C MET A 76 2.64 -10.28 10.40
N ALA A 77 1.54 -9.61 10.06
CA ALA A 77 0.75 -8.85 11.03
C ALA A 77 0.13 -9.76 12.10
N GLU A 78 -0.36 -10.95 11.73
CA GLU A 78 -0.88 -11.92 12.70
C GLU A 78 0.24 -12.51 13.57
N GLU A 79 1.38 -12.87 12.99
CA GLU A 79 2.56 -13.32 13.75
C GLU A 79 3.06 -12.23 14.72
N THR A 80 3.10 -10.97 14.27
CA THR A 80 3.44 -9.81 15.11
C THR A 80 2.41 -9.62 16.23
N ARG A 81 1.13 -9.91 15.98
CA ARG A 81 0.07 -9.84 16.98
C ARG A 81 0.27 -10.93 18.06
N GLN A 82 0.69 -12.12 17.66
CA GLN A 82 1.05 -13.20 18.58
C GLN A 82 2.30 -12.85 19.40
N ASP A 83 3.35 -12.32 18.77
CA ASP A 83 4.56 -11.85 19.46
C ASP A 83 4.25 -10.73 20.45
N SER A 84 3.37 -9.79 20.07
CA SER A 84 2.87 -8.74 20.97
C SER A 84 2.11 -9.30 22.18
N ALA A 85 1.40 -10.43 22.03
CA ALA A 85 0.73 -11.10 23.14
C ALA A 85 1.76 -11.75 24.09
N ALA A 86 2.83 -12.35 23.55
CA ALA A 86 3.94 -12.86 24.34
C ALA A 86 4.66 -11.73 25.09
N MET A 87 4.90 -10.58 24.44
CA MET A 87 5.50 -9.40 25.06
C MET A 87 4.66 -8.87 26.23
N LYS A 88 3.32 -8.79 26.06
CA LYS A 88 2.41 -8.43 27.15
C LYS A 88 2.51 -9.41 28.32
N THR A 89 2.65 -10.69 28.03
CA THR A 89 2.79 -11.74 29.07
C THR A 89 4.07 -11.54 29.88
N ILE A 90 5.22 -11.36 29.21
CA ILE A 90 6.50 -11.11 29.90
C ILE A 90 6.42 -9.84 30.75
N ALA A 91 5.82 -8.77 30.22
CA ALA A 91 5.63 -7.52 30.97
C ALA A 91 4.76 -7.71 32.22
N VAL A 92 3.73 -8.55 32.16
CA VAL A 92 2.90 -8.88 33.34
C VAL A 92 3.71 -9.68 34.37
N LEU A 93 4.52 -10.65 33.94
CA LEU A 93 5.41 -11.38 34.85
C LEU A 93 6.40 -10.44 35.55
N THR A 94 7.10 -9.61 34.80
CA THR A 94 8.09 -8.69 35.38
C THR A 94 7.44 -7.70 36.35
N LEU A 95 6.29 -7.14 35.97
CA LEU A 95 5.53 -6.22 36.82
C LEU A 95 5.02 -6.88 38.11
N THR A 96 4.73 -8.18 38.08
CA THR A 96 4.31 -8.95 39.26
C THR A 96 5.48 -9.22 40.21
N PHE A 97 6.67 -9.55 39.67
CA PHE A 97 7.84 -9.87 40.49
C PHE A 97 8.60 -8.65 41.01
N LEU A 98 8.57 -7.53 40.28
CA LEU A 98 9.29 -6.30 40.63
C LEU A 98 8.95 -5.71 42.01
N PRO A 99 7.67 -5.62 42.47
CA PRO A 99 7.38 -5.15 43.83
C PRO A 99 7.90 -6.12 44.90
N GLY A 100 7.82 -7.42 44.66
CA GLY A 100 8.33 -8.44 45.59
C GLY A 100 9.86 -8.37 45.73
N THR A 101 10.58 -8.23 44.61
CA THR A 101 12.05 -8.09 44.63
C THR A 101 12.49 -6.76 45.23
N ALA A 102 11.79 -5.65 44.93
CA ALA A 102 12.10 -4.34 45.53
C ALA A 102 11.95 -4.38 47.06
N VAL A 103 10.85 -4.94 47.58
CA VAL A 103 10.65 -5.06 49.04
C VAL A 103 11.72 -5.99 49.63
N ALA A 104 12.02 -7.13 49.02
CA ALA A 104 13.08 -8.01 49.48
C ALA A 104 14.44 -7.30 49.57
N SER A 105 14.81 -6.51 48.55
CA SER A 105 16.05 -5.71 48.55
C SER A 105 16.07 -4.64 49.65
N PHE A 106 14.97 -3.91 49.88
CA PHE A 106 14.89 -2.92 50.96
C PHE A 106 15.07 -3.55 52.35
N PHE A 107 14.44 -4.70 52.60
CA PHE A 107 14.58 -5.41 53.88
C PHE A 107 15.97 -6.04 54.05
N SER A 108 16.60 -6.48 52.95
CA SER A 108 17.98 -6.98 52.96
C SER A 108 19.00 -5.89 53.27
N MET A 109 18.79 -4.66 52.78
CA MET A 109 19.69 -3.53 53.05
C MET A 109 19.56 -3.01 54.48
N ASN A 110 18.36 -3.02 55.05
CA ASN A 110 18.11 -2.54 56.41
C ASN A 110 18.39 -3.58 57.52
N GLY A 111 18.92 -4.77 57.19
CA GLY A 111 19.35 -5.76 58.20
C GLY A 111 18.25 -6.26 59.15
N MET A 112 16.96 -6.12 58.79
CA MET A 112 15.82 -6.43 59.68
C MET A 112 15.56 -7.93 59.91
N PHE A 113 16.20 -8.81 59.12
CA PHE A 113 16.16 -10.25 59.32
C PHE A 113 17.27 -10.66 60.30
N ASN A 114 17.03 -10.48 61.60
CA ASN A 114 17.91 -11.03 62.62
C ASN A 114 17.66 -12.55 62.74
N TRP A 115 18.65 -13.36 62.39
CA TRP A 115 18.63 -14.83 62.46
C TRP A 115 19.35 -15.36 63.71
N ASP A 116 19.52 -14.51 64.73
CA ASP A 116 20.22 -14.88 65.95
C ASP A 116 19.27 -15.60 66.91
N ALA A 117 19.40 -16.92 66.99
CA ALA A 117 18.66 -17.76 67.92
C ALA A 117 19.35 -17.73 69.29
N SER A 118 19.16 -16.65 70.06
CA SER A 118 19.54 -16.66 71.48
C SER A 118 18.46 -17.34 72.31
N GLU A 119 18.91 -18.22 73.21
CA GLU A 119 18.13 -19.18 73.99
C GLU A 119 16.86 -18.57 74.60
N GLY A 120 15.69 -18.95 74.08
CA GLY A 120 14.39 -18.67 74.68
C GLY A 120 13.47 -17.68 73.96
N HIS A 121 13.88 -17.10 72.82
CA HIS A 121 13.01 -16.24 72.01
C HIS A 121 12.76 -16.79 70.60
N PRO A 122 11.53 -16.65 70.06
CA PRO A 122 11.15 -17.27 68.80
C PRO A 122 12.02 -16.79 67.64
N ILE A 123 12.51 -17.75 66.86
CA ILE A 123 13.41 -17.60 65.70
C ILE A 123 12.75 -16.80 64.55
N ALA A 124 11.45 -16.51 64.68
CA ALA A 124 10.71 -15.66 63.77
C ALA A 124 10.75 -14.20 64.25
N SER A 125 11.56 -13.36 63.58
CA SER A 125 11.55 -11.91 63.76
C SER A 125 10.09 -11.37 63.69
N PRO A 126 9.60 -10.66 64.72
CA PRO A 126 8.22 -10.13 64.77
C PRO A 126 7.85 -9.20 63.61
N TYR A 127 8.86 -8.74 62.85
CA TYR A 127 8.73 -7.80 61.76
C TYR A 127 8.36 -8.45 60.41
N LEU A 128 8.23 -9.78 60.34
CA LEU A 128 7.72 -10.48 59.15
C LEU A 128 6.33 -9.98 58.72
N TYR A 129 5.49 -9.53 59.66
CA TYR A 129 4.20 -8.93 59.34
C TYR A 129 4.34 -7.61 58.56
N VAL A 130 5.40 -6.83 58.83
CA VAL A 130 5.67 -5.56 58.12
C VAL A 130 5.97 -5.81 56.64
N PHE A 131 6.62 -6.93 56.31
CA PHE A 131 6.81 -7.35 54.91
C PHE A 131 5.47 -7.51 54.19
N PHE A 132 4.49 -8.20 54.79
CA PHE A 132 3.17 -8.36 54.18
C PHE A 132 2.39 -7.04 54.12
N VAL A 133 2.44 -6.22 55.16
CA VAL A 133 1.76 -4.92 55.21
C VAL A 133 2.28 -3.94 54.17
N VAL A 134 3.56 -4.00 53.80
CA VAL A 134 4.13 -3.12 52.77
C VAL A 134 4.00 -3.73 51.37
N THR A 135 4.18 -5.04 51.23
CA THR A 135 4.14 -5.71 49.93
C THR A 135 2.74 -5.70 49.32
N ILE A 136 1.69 -6.01 50.10
CA ILE A 136 0.31 -6.08 49.60
C ILE A 136 -0.16 -4.76 48.97
N PRO A 137 -0.05 -3.58 49.63
CA PRO A 137 -0.47 -2.31 49.03
C PRO A 137 0.42 -1.91 47.85
N LEU A 138 1.72 -2.23 47.87
CA LEU A 138 2.61 -1.96 46.75
C LEU A 138 2.21 -2.77 45.51
N THR A 139 1.91 -4.07 45.68
CA THR A 139 1.39 -4.93 44.62
C THR A 139 0.04 -4.42 44.10
N LEU A 140 -0.87 -3.98 45.00
CA LEU A 140 -2.14 -3.39 44.60
C LEU A 140 -1.97 -2.09 43.80
N LEU A 141 -1.05 -1.21 44.19
CA LEU A 141 -0.75 0.03 43.46
C LEU A 141 -0.21 -0.25 42.05
N VAL A 142 0.71 -1.21 41.94
CA VAL A 142 1.27 -1.64 40.66
C VAL A 142 0.18 -2.23 39.75
N TYR A 143 -0.68 -3.09 40.31
CA TYR A 143 -1.79 -3.69 39.57
C TYR A 143 -2.85 -2.66 39.18
N ALA A 144 -3.19 -1.72 40.07
CA ALA A 144 -4.10 -0.61 39.78
C ALA A 144 -3.56 0.30 38.68
N GLY A 145 -2.28 0.64 38.73
CA GLY A 145 -1.60 1.39 37.67
C GLY A 145 -1.65 0.68 36.32
N TRP A 146 -1.43 -0.64 36.32
CA TRP A 146 -1.56 -1.46 35.12
C TRP A 146 -2.98 -1.51 34.56
N VAL A 147 -4.00 -1.76 35.40
CA VAL A 147 -5.41 -1.78 34.97
C VAL A 147 -5.84 -0.43 34.42
N LEU A 148 -5.45 0.68 35.06
CA LEU A 148 -5.74 2.03 34.58
C LEU A 148 -5.03 2.33 33.24
N TRP A 149 -3.76 1.94 33.12
CA TRP A 149 -3.00 2.10 31.88
C TRP A 149 -3.57 1.27 30.74
N PHE A 150 -3.83 -0.02 30.99
CA PHE A 150 -4.39 -0.95 30.01
C PHE A 150 -5.78 -0.51 29.55
N ARG A 151 -6.66 -0.10 30.47
CA ARG A 151 -7.98 0.46 30.12
C ARG A 151 -7.87 1.75 29.30
N ARG A 152 -6.91 2.64 29.59
CA ARG A 152 -6.66 3.83 28.76
C ARG A 152 -6.07 3.50 27.39
N LEU A 153 -5.22 2.48 27.31
CA LEU A 153 -4.64 2.02 26.05
C LEU A 153 -5.73 1.44 25.15
N GLU A 154 -6.60 0.57 25.68
CA GLU A 154 -7.72 0.00 24.93
C GLU A 154 -8.70 1.06 24.42
N GLN A 155 -8.93 2.14 25.18
CA GLN A 155 -9.77 3.24 24.68
C GLN A 155 -9.15 3.92 23.46
N LYS A 156 -7.83 4.10 23.40
CA LYS A 156 -7.15 4.65 22.21
C LYS A 156 -7.15 3.69 21.02
N TYR A 157 -7.04 2.38 21.26
CA TYR A 157 -7.15 1.37 20.20
C TYR A 157 -8.57 1.24 19.65
N LYS A 158 -9.61 1.34 20.49
CA LYS A 158 -11.02 1.29 20.05
C LYS A 158 -11.46 2.55 19.31
N VAL A 159 -10.98 3.73 19.70
CA VAL A 159 -11.27 4.99 18.98
C VAL A 159 -10.66 4.95 17.58
N ASN A 160 -9.39 4.54 17.43
CA ASN A 160 -8.76 4.40 16.12
C ASN A 160 -9.35 3.25 15.27
N ALA A 161 -9.82 2.16 15.88
CA ALA A 161 -10.51 1.08 15.16
C ALA A 161 -11.95 1.45 14.74
N ALA A 162 -12.60 2.39 15.44
CA ALA A 162 -13.89 2.95 15.02
C ALA A 162 -13.73 3.92 13.84
N ASP A 163 -12.58 4.59 13.72
CA ASP A 163 -12.26 5.45 12.57
C ASP A 163 -11.87 4.63 11.32
N VAL A 164 -11.31 3.42 11.50
CA VAL A 164 -11.13 2.43 10.42
C VAL A 164 -12.37 1.55 10.36
N ASP A 165 -13.50 2.15 9.97
CA ASP A 165 -14.76 1.44 9.78
C ASP A 165 -14.61 0.43 8.61
N PHE A 166 -14.17 -0.78 8.95
CA PHE A 166 -14.06 -1.90 8.01
C PHE A 166 -15.38 -2.18 7.30
N ALA A 167 -16.53 -1.91 7.92
CA ALA A 167 -17.83 -2.07 7.27
C ALA A 167 -18.09 -0.96 6.24
N ALA A 168 -17.66 0.29 6.51
CA ALA A 168 -17.67 1.36 5.51
C ALA A 168 -16.71 1.04 4.35
N VAL A 169 -15.50 0.55 4.63
CA VAL A 169 -14.52 0.16 3.62
C VAL A 169 -15.01 -1.03 2.78
N GLU A 170 -15.60 -2.06 3.41
CA GLU A 170 -16.19 -3.20 2.71
C GLU A 170 -17.38 -2.77 1.85
N SER A 171 -18.23 -1.86 2.34
CA SER A 171 -19.34 -1.32 1.56
C SER A 171 -18.85 -0.51 0.34
N ASP A 172 -17.75 0.24 0.47
CA ASP A 172 -17.16 1.01 -0.62
C ASP A 172 -16.48 0.08 -1.65
N LEU A 173 -15.75 -0.94 -1.18
CA LEU A 173 -15.17 -1.97 -2.03
C LEU A 173 -16.25 -2.76 -2.79
N MET A 174 -17.33 -3.16 -2.12
CA MET A 174 -18.45 -3.88 -2.75
C MET A 174 -19.19 -3.00 -3.75
N ARG A 175 -19.33 -1.69 -3.49
CA ARG A 175 -19.88 -0.73 -4.45
C ARG A 175 -19.01 -0.64 -5.70
N ARG A 176 -17.69 -0.51 -5.54
CA ARG A 176 -16.72 -0.45 -6.66
C ARG A 176 -16.65 -1.76 -7.44
N MET A 177 -16.72 -2.90 -6.76
CA MET A 177 -16.75 -4.24 -7.38
C MET A 177 -18.04 -4.45 -8.19
N ARG A 178 -19.19 -4.03 -7.66
CA ARG A 178 -20.48 -4.12 -8.36
C ARG A 178 -20.51 -3.25 -9.62
N THR A 179 -19.97 -2.03 -9.57
CA THR A 179 -19.91 -1.17 -10.75
C THR A 179 -18.92 -1.70 -11.79
N ALA A 180 -17.77 -2.22 -11.38
CA ALA A 180 -16.80 -2.86 -12.29
C ALA A 180 -17.33 -4.16 -12.92
N THR A 181 -18.17 -4.90 -12.21
CA THR A 181 -18.79 -6.14 -12.71
C THR A 181 -19.95 -5.84 -13.67
N ASN A 182 -20.73 -4.79 -13.40
CA ASN A 182 -21.81 -4.38 -14.30
C ASN A 182 -21.27 -3.84 -15.64
N SER A 183 -20.19 -3.04 -15.63
CA SER A 183 -19.59 -2.54 -16.89
C SER A 183 -19.11 -3.68 -17.80
N TRP A 184 -18.54 -4.75 -17.22
CA TRP A 184 -18.13 -5.95 -17.94
C TRP A 184 -19.29 -6.69 -18.61
N ASN A 185 -20.47 -6.74 -17.98
CA ASN A 185 -21.65 -7.38 -18.55
C ASN A 185 -22.30 -6.56 -19.66
N PHE A 186 -22.30 -5.22 -19.57
CA PHE A 186 -22.82 -4.35 -20.62
C PHE A 186 -21.96 -4.43 -21.89
N GLU A 187 -20.64 -4.51 -21.76
CA GLU A 187 -19.73 -4.66 -22.90
C GLU A 187 -19.89 -6.04 -23.57
N LYS A 188 -20.11 -7.09 -22.77
CA LYS A 188 -20.38 -8.43 -23.29
C LYS A 188 -21.73 -8.54 -24.01
N GLN A 189 -22.77 -7.84 -23.54
CA GLN A 189 -24.07 -7.84 -24.22
C GLN A 189 -24.06 -6.98 -25.50
N ALA A 190 -23.35 -5.85 -25.51
CA ALA A 190 -23.21 -5.01 -26.70
C ALA A 190 -22.44 -5.72 -27.83
N THR A 191 -21.40 -6.49 -27.47
CA THR A 191 -20.62 -7.27 -28.44
C THR A 191 -21.33 -8.51 -28.95
N LEU A 192 -22.12 -9.20 -28.13
CA LEU A 192 -22.95 -10.33 -28.55
C LEU A 192 -24.15 -9.89 -29.40
N GLY A 193 -24.83 -8.79 -29.05
CA GLY A 193 -25.95 -8.27 -29.84
C GLY A 193 -25.54 -7.67 -31.19
N ALA A 194 -24.30 -7.18 -31.32
CA ALA A 194 -23.76 -6.71 -32.60
C ALA A 194 -23.40 -7.88 -33.56
N ALA A 195 -23.08 -9.05 -33.02
CA ALA A 195 -22.76 -10.25 -33.81
C ALA A 195 -24.02 -10.90 -34.43
N ASP A 196 -25.18 -10.82 -33.76
CA ASP A 196 -26.44 -11.40 -34.23
C ASP A 196 -27.17 -10.52 -35.27
N MET A 197 -26.78 -9.26 -35.47
CA MET A 197 -27.34 -8.37 -36.51
C MET A 197 -26.57 -8.40 -37.84
N GLN A 198 -25.57 -9.29 -37.99
CA GLN A 198 -24.78 -9.47 -39.21
C GLN A 198 -25.04 -10.79 -39.94
N GLN A 199 -26.12 -11.52 -39.61
CA GLN A 199 -26.67 -12.62 -40.41
C GLN A 199 -28.03 -12.22 -41.00
#